data_AF-A0A946FM50-F1
#
_entry.id   AF-A0A946FM50-F1
#
_cell.length_a   1.000
_cell.length_b   1.000
_cell.length_c   1.000
_cell.angle_alpha   90.00
_cell.angle_beta   90.00
_cell.angle_gamma   90.00
#
_symmetry.space_group_name_H-M   'P 1'
#
loop_
_entity.id
_entity.type
_entity.pdbx_description
1 polymer ?
#
loop_
_entity_poly.entity_id
_entity_poly.type
_entity_poly.pdbx_seq_one_letter_code
_entity_poly.pdbx_strand_id
1 'polypeptide(L)'
;FPRRSPYEVCPSAAWAFSKLAGLRIKGGWMNEVKERYGRAKGCTHLLELLYPVGTTAFQTVFAYREHLLREQGLPEGEAMRRRGPPTNSCYALAEDGPVVKRLQAEVAKLKAAAEKKKVEKKEAS
;
A
#
# COMPACT_ATOMS: atom_id res chain seq x y z
N PHE A 1 34.66 -7.17 13.03
CA PHE A 1 33.24 -6.75 13.10
C PHE A 1 32.51 -7.70 14.05
N PRO A 2 31.87 -7.22 15.14
CA PRO A 2 31.18 -8.10 16.07
C PRO A 2 30.05 -8.84 15.35
N ARG A 3 29.80 -10.08 15.73
CA ARG A 3 28.66 -10.87 15.24
C ARG A 3 27.37 -10.10 15.44
N ARG A 4 26.78 -9.61 14.35
CA ARG A 4 25.47 -8.94 14.33
C ARG A 4 24.30 -9.92 14.40
N SER A 5 24.55 -11.17 14.82
CA SER A 5 23.54 -12.21 14.97
C SER A 5 23.80 -13.06 16.22
N PRO A 6 22.76 -13.52 16.93
CA PRO A 6 22.91 -14.30 18.15
C PRO A 6 23.65 -15.63 17.97
N TYR A 7 23.48 -16.29 16.82
CA TYR A 7 24.12 -17.56 16.50
C TYR A 7 24.87 -17.48 15.16
N GLU A 8 25.87 -18.34 14.97
CA GLU A 8 26.68 -18.36 13.73
C GLU A 8 25.85 -18.74 12.51
N VAL A 9 24.86 -19.61 12.68
CA VAL A 9 24.02 -20.11 11.59
C VAL A 9 22.97 -19.07 11.16
N CYS A 10 22.66 -18.06 11.96
CA CYS A 10 21.57 -17.11 11.68
C CYS A 10 21.62 -16.44 10.29
N PRO A 11 22.78 -16.01 9.75
CA PRO A 11 22.84 -15.43 8.40
C PRO A 11 22.34 -16.37 7.29
N SER A 12 22.39 -17.69 7.50
CA SER A 12 21.90 -18.66 6.52
C SER A 12 20.38 -18.63 6.36
N ALA A 13 19.61 -17.95 7.22
CA ALA A 13 18.16 -17.82 7.06
C ALA A 13 17.76 -16.75 6.03
N ALA A 14 18.70 -15.90 5.58
CA ALA A 14 18.39 -14.74 4.73
C ALA A 14 17.80 -15.12 3.35
N TRP A 15 18.21 -16.26 2.76
CA TRP A 15 17.68 -16.70 1.46
C TRP A 15 16.17 -16.90 1.49
N ALA A 16 15.61 -17.28 2.64
CA ALA A 16 14.18 -17.58 2.76
C ALA A 16 13.32 -16.33 2.59
N PHE A 17 13.88 -15.13 2.72
CA PHE A 17 13.16 -13.88 2.50
C PHE A 17 12.71 -13.72 1.04
N SER A 18 13.45 -14.31 0.09
CA SER A 18 13.07 -14.35 -1.33
C SER A 18 11.70 -15.00 -1.58
N LYS A 19 11.24 -15.90 -0.68
CA LYS A 19 9.92 -16.55 -0.77
C LYS A 19 8.74 -15.58 -0.60
N LEU A 20 9.01 -14.37 -0.09
CA LEU A 20 8.03 -13.31 0.06
C LEU A 20 7.89 -12.46 -1.21
N ALA A 21 8.79 -12.61 -2.18
CA ALA A 21 8.70 -11.89 -3.45
C ALA A 21 7.38 -12.19 -4.16
N GLY A 22 6.74 -11.14 -4.68
CA GLY A 22 5.44 -11.23 -5.35
C GLY A 22 4.23 -11.20 -4.41
N LEU A 23 4.40 -11.27 -3.09
CA LEU A 23 3.30 -11.04 -2.15
C LEU A 23 2.79 -9.61 -2.25
N ARG A 24 1.47 -9.44 -2.13
CA ARG A 24 0.83 -8.13 -2.11
C ARG A 24 0.53 -7.73 -0.67
N ILE A 25 0.90 -6.51 -0.29
CA ILE A 25 0.52 -5.91 0.99
C ILE A 25 -0.96 -5.54 0.91
N LYS A 26 -1.83 -6.35 1.54
CA LYS A 26 -3.28 -6.22 1.61
C LYS A 26 -3.82 -6.88 2.88
N GLY A 27 -5.14 -6.88 3.08
CA GLY A 27 -5.77 -7.65 4.16
C GLY A 27 -5.32 -9.11 4.15
N GLY A 28 -4.91 -9.64 5.31
CA GLY A 28 -4.39 -11.00 5.46
C GLY A 28 -2.91 -11.20 5.09
N TRP A 29 -2.21 -10.16 4.61
CA TRP A 29 -0.81 -10.28 4.14
C TRP A 29 0.14 -10.91 5.16
N MET A 30 0.04 -10.54 6.45
CA MET A 30 0.90 -11.13 7.47
C MET A 30 0.63 -12.62 7.73
N ASN A 31 -0.56 -13.13 7.42
CA ASN A 31 -0.83 -14.57 7.49
C ASN A 31 -0.08 -15.29 6.36
N GLU A 32 -0.13 -14.76 5.13
CA GLU A 32 0.63 -15.30 3.99
C GLU A 32 2.15 -15.25 4.24
N VAL A 33 2.65 -14.16 4.84
CA VAL A 33 4.05 -14.03 5.25
C VAL A 33 4.44 -15.11 6.26
N LYS A 34 3.64 -15.30 7.32
CA LYS A 34 3.92 -16.31 8.36
C LYS A 34 3.86 -17.74 7.81
N GLU A 35 2.98 -18.00 6.86
CA GLU A 35 2.89 -19.30 6.20
C GLU A 35 4.19 -19.66 5.45
N ARG A 36 4.77 -18.68 4.74
CA ARG A 36 5.96 -18.87 3.88
C ARG A 36 7.30 -18.74 4.61
N TYR A 37 7.38 -17.85 5.59
CA TYR A 37 8.62 -17.41 6.25
C TYR A 37 8.62 -17.58 7.78
N GLY A 38 7.51 -18.02 8.38
CA GLY A 38 7.40 -18.16 9.83
C GLY A 38 8.17 -19.34 10.44
N ARG A 39 8.44 -19.26 11.74
CA ARG A 39 9.10 -20.31 12.54
C ARG A 39 10.44 -20.74 11.91
N ALA A 40 10.71 -22.03 11.83
CA ALA A 40 11.94 -22.59 11.26
C ALA A 40 12.13 -22.30 9.75
N LYS A 41 11.14 -21.71 9.06
CA LYS A 41 11.26 -21.35 7.64
C LYS A 41 12.00 -20.03 7.41
N GLY A 42 12.27 -19.24 8.44
CA GLY A 42 12.90 -17.92 8.33
C GLY A 42 13.45 -17.39 9.66
N CYS A 43 14.00 -16.18 9.64
CA CYS A 43 14.47 -15.50 10.85
C CYS A 43 13.30 -14.77 11.54
N THR A 44 12.97 -15.15 12.78
CA THR A 44 11.94 -14.48 13.60
C THR A 44 12.15 -12.98 13.68
N HIS A 45 13.39 -12.50 13.86
CA HIS A 45 13.69 -11.07 13.96
C HIS A 45 13.26 -10.30 12.70
N LEU A 46 13.52 -10.84 11.50
CA LEU A 46 13.10 -10.18 10.26
C LEU A 46 11.58 -10.27 10.07
N LEU A 47 10.95 -11.35 10.53
CA LEU A 47 9.49 -11.51 10.48
C LEU A 47 8.79 -10.44 11.35
N GLU A 48 9.32 -10.15 12.54
CA GLU A 48 8.74 -9.15 13.44
C GLU A 48 8.84 -7.73 12.86
N LEU A 49 9.93 -7.43 12.13
CA LEU A 49 10.08 -6.16 11.42
C LEU A 49 9.09 -5.98 10.26
N LEU A 50 8.50 -7.04 9.73
CA LEU A 50 7.57 -6.93 8.60
C LEU A 50 6.23 -6.29 8.98
N TYR A 51 5.82 -6.36 10.24
CA TYR A 51 4.62 -5.66 10.72
C TYR A 51 4.70 -4.14 10.50
N PRO A 52 5.68 -3.42 11.09
CA PRO A 52 5.81 -1.98 10.87
C PRO A 52 6.11 -1.64 9.41
N VAL A 53 6.91 -2.45 8.70
CA VAL A 53 7.16 -2.25 7.26
C VAL A 53 5.86 -2.28 6.45
N GLY A 54 4.97 -3.25 6.72
CA GLY A 54 3.67 -3.34 6.07
C GLY A 54 2.81 -2.10 6.29
N THR A 55 2.73 -1.62 7.55
CA THR A 55 1.99 -0.41 7.90
C THR A 55 2.57 0.83 7.24
N THR A 56 3.89 1.03 7.31
CA THR A 56 4.58 2.17 6.68
C THR A 56 4.37 2.16 5.18
N ALA A 57 4.52 1.01 4.52
CA ALA A 57 4.26 0.89 3.09
C ALA A 57 2.81 1.24 2.76
N PHE A 58 1.84 0.71 3.52
CA PHE A 58 0.42 1.00 3.29
C PHE A 58 0.11 2.51 3.41
N GLN A 59 0.68 3.18 4.41
CA GLN A 59 0.41 4.60 4.68
C GLN A 59 1.13 5.56 3.73
N THR A 60 2.34 5.21 3.27
CA THR A 60 3.17 6.12 2.46
C THR A 60 2.98 5.94 0.95
N VAL A 61 2.70 4.72 0.48
CA VAL A 61 2.60 4.41 -0.95
C VAL A 61 1.45 5.17 -1.62
N PHE A 62 0.37 5.48 -0.91
CA PHE A 62 -0.72 6.26 -1.48
C PHE A 62 -0.28 7.68 -1.84
N ALA A 63 0.34 8.39 -0.90
CA ALA A 63 0.87 9.74 -1.12
C ALA A 63 1.97 9.73 -2.19
N TYR A 64 2.84 8.72 -2.18
CA TYR A 64 3.87 8.57 -3.21
C TYR A 64 3.29 8.35 -4.61
N ARG A 65 2.20 7.57 -4.74
CA ARG A 65 1.52 7.39 -6.04
C ARG A 65 0.89 8.69 -6.54
N GLU A 66 0.30 9.50 -5.67
CA GLU A 66 -0.22 10.81 -6.04
C GLU A 66 0.91 11.72 -6.54
N HIS A 67 2.05 11.73 -5.84
CA HIS A 67 3.24 12.46 -6.25
C HIS A 67 3.70 12.08 -7.67
N LEU A 68 3.81 10.79 -7.95
CA LEU A 68 4.21 10.28 -9.27
C LEU A 68 3.23 10.67 -10.38
N LEU A 69 1.92 10.70 -10.10
CA LEU A 69 0.92 11.13 -11.09
C LEU A 69 1.05 12.63 -11.38
N ARG A 70 1.33 13.44 -10.35
CA ARG A 70 1.59 14.87 -10.53
C ARG A 70 2.84 15.13 -11.37
N GLU A 71 3.91 14.36 -11.17
CA GLU A 71 5.12 14.43 -12.03
C GLU A 71 4.84 14.10 -13.49
N GLN A 72 3.80 13.31 -13.76
CA GLN A 72 3.31 13.01 -15.12
C GLN A 72 2.38 14.11 -15.69
N GLY A 73 2.21 15.23 -14.98
CA GLY A 73 1.32 16.32 -15.38
C GLY A 73 -0.17 16.05 -15.16
N LEU A 74 -0.52 15.03 -14.37
CA LEU A 74 -1.91 14.75 -14.02
C LEU A 74 -2.38 15.67 -12.87
N PRO A 75 -3.67 16.00 -12.81
CA PRO A 75 -4.21 16.89 -11.78
C PRO A 75 -4.14 16.27 -10.39
N GLU A 76 -4.19 17.13 -9.38
CA GLU A 76 -4.29 16.69 -7.99
C GLU A 76 -5.57 15.87 -7.73
N GLY A 77 -5.45 14.86 -6.87
CA GLY A 77 -6.50 13.92 -6.55
C GLY A 77 -6.66 12.82 -7.60
N GLU A 78 -5.75 12.70 -8.57
CA GLU A 78 -5.85 11.69 -9.63
C GLU A 78 -5.73 10.26 -9.08
N ALA A 79 -4.87 10.00 -8.08
CA ALA A 79 -4.81 8.70 -7.42
C ALA A 79 -6.12 8.39 -6.71
N MET A 80 -6.68 9.38 -6.02
CA MET A 80 -7.96 9.25 -5.31
C MET A 80 -9.13 9.05 -6.27
N ARG A 81 -9.16 9.77 -7.41
CA ARG A 81 -10.15 9.58 -8.48
C ARG A 81 -10.12 8.16 -9.06
N ARG A 82 -8.92 7.62 -9.27
CA ARG A 82 -8.70 6.27 -9.85
C ARG A 82 -8.98 5.14 -8.86
N ARG A 83 -8.48 5.23 -7.62
CA ARG A 83 -8.51 4.13 -6.66
C ARG A 83 -9.52 4.27 -5.53
N GLY A 84 -10.02 5.47 -5.28
CA GLY A 84 -10.86 5.77 -4.12
C GLY A 84 -10.09 5.86 -2.81
N PRO A 85 -10.79 6.08 -1.69
CA PRO A 85 -10.18 6.05 -0.36
C PRO A 85 -9.71 4.63 0.00
N PRO A 86 -8.63 4.49 0.80
CA PRO A 86 -8.18 3.20 1.30
C PRO A 86 -9.10 2.73 2.45
N THR A 87 -10.26 2.14 2.11
CA THR A 87 -11.24 1.68 3.09
C THR A 87 -10.72 0.51 3.93
N ASN A 88 -11.21 0.42 5.18
CA ASN A 88 -10.88 -0.60 6.17
C ASN A 88 -9.38 -0.73 6.49
N SER A 89 -8.60 0.35 6.32
CA SER A 89 -7.17 0.32 6.61
C SER A 89 -6.77 0.81 7.99
N CYS A 90 -7.65 1.55 8.66
CA CYS A 90 -7.51 1.97 10.05
C CYS A 90 -8.87 2.39 10.60
N TYR A 91 -8.95 2.69 11.89
CA TYR A 91 -10.20 3.12 12.54
C TYR A 91 -10.86 4.31 11.84
N ALA A 92 -10.08 5.35 11.51
CA ALA A 92 -10.60 6.53 10.82
C ALA A 92 -11.13 6.20 9.41
N LEU A 93 -10.63 5.13 8.78
CA LEU A 93 -10.95 4.73 7.42
C LEU A 93 -11.88 3.51 7.38
N ALA A 94 -12.64 3.26 8.45
CA ALA A 94 -13.73 2.28 8.43
C ALA A 94 -14.69 2.58 7.26
N GLU A 95 -15.10 1.53 6.55
CA GLU A 95 -15.92 1.63 5.33
C GLU A 95 -17.22 2.43 5.50
N ASP A 96 -17.88 2.25 6.64
CA ASP A 96 -19.11 2.96 7.02
C ASP A 96 -18.84 4.26 7.82
N GLY A 97 -17.57 4.56 8.05
CA GLY A 97 -17.11 5.69 8.86
C GLY A 97 -17.30 7.05 8.18
N PRO A 98 -17.33 8.14 8.97
CA PRO A 98 -17.61 9.49 8.46
C PRO A 98 -16.53 9.99 7.49
N VAL A 99 -15.26 9.62 7.70
CA VAL A 99 -14.15 10.04 6.83
C VAL A 99 -14.28 9.39 5.45
N VAL A 100 -14.54 8.09 5.38
CA VAL A 100 -14.70 7.39 4.09
C VAL A 100 -15.88 7.95 3.31
N LYS A 101 -17.03 8.19 3.96
CA LYS A 101 -18.20 8.83 3.31
C LYS A 101 -17.85 10.18 2.70
N ARG A 102 -17.09 11.02 3.42
CA ARG A 102 -16.60 12.31 2.90
C ARG A 102 -15.68 12.12 1.69
N LEU A 103 -14.67 11.25 1.81
CA LEU A 103 -13.71 10.98 0.73
C LEU A 103 -14.39 10.37 -0.51
N GLN A 104 -15.40 9.51 -0.34
CA GLN A 104 -16.19 8.97 -1.45
C GLN A 104 -16.96 10.07 -2.18
N ALA A 105 -17.55 11.02 -1.45
CA ALA A 105 -18.20 12.18 -2.06
C ALA A 105 -17.21 13.07 -2.84
N GLU A 106 -15.99 13.26 -2.33
CA GLU A 106 -14.92 13.94 -3.05
C GLU A 106 -14.51 13.20 -4.33
N VAL A 107 -14.35 11.88 -4.26
CA VAL A 107 -14.06 11.03 -5.43
C VAL A 107 -15.15 11.14 -6.49
N ALA A 108 -16.42 11.16 -6.10
CA ALA A 108 -17.53 11.33 -7.03
C ALA A 108 -17.45 12.67 -7.78
N LYS A 109 -17.11 13.77 -7.08
CA LYS A 109 -16.88 15.08 -7.69
C LYS A 109 -15.71 15.06 -8.69
N LEU A 110 -14.59 14.44 -8.31
CA LEU A 110 -13.42 14.31 -9.19
C LEU A 110 -13.73 13.52 -10.47
N LYS A 111 -14.52 12.44 -10.36
CA LYS A 111 -14.95 11.65 -11.52
C LYS A 111 -15.85 12.45 -12.47
N ALA A 112 -16.86 13.12 -11.93
CA ALA A 112 -17.76 13.97 -12.72
C ALA A 112 -17.02 15.11 -13.44
N ALA A 113 -16.05 15.74 -12.78
CA ALA A 113 -15.23 16.79 -13.40
C ALA A 113 -14.36 16.25 -14.55
N ALA A 114 -13.80 15.05 -14.40
CA ALA A 114 -13.01 14.41 -15.46
C ALA A 114 -13.86 14.00 -16.68
N GLU A 115 -15.09 13.55 -16.45
CA GLU A 115 -16.03 13.24 -17.53
C GLU A 115 -16.42 14.49 -18.33
N LYS A 116 -16.74 15.59 -17.66
CA LYS A 116 -17.05 16.88 -18.33
C LYS A 116 -15.91 17.34 -19.24
N LYS A 117 -14.66 17.36 -18.73
CA LYS A 117 -13.48 17.71 -19.54
C LYS A 117 -13.28 16.80 -20.74
N LYS A 118 -13.64 15.51 -20.63
CA LYS A 118 -13.54 14.56 -21.74
C LYS A 118 -14.58 14.84 -22.83
N VAL A 119 -15.79 15.26 -22.45
CA VAL A 119 -16.84 15.67 -23.39
C VAL A 119 -16.44 16.95 -24.12
N GLU A 120 -16.03 17.98 -23.38
CA GLU A 120 -15.59 19.27 -23.95
C GLU A 120 -14.42 19.09 -24.96
N LYS A 121 -13.43 18.25 -24.63
CA LYS A 121 -12.30 17.96 -25.53
C LYS A 121 -12.73 17.19 -26.78
N LYS A 122 -13.79 16.38 -26.70
CA LYS A 122 -14.33 15.62 -27.85
C LYS A 122 -15.15 16.53 -28.76
N GLU A 123 -15.84 17.52 -28.23
CA GLU A 123 -16.61 18.51 -29.01
C GLU A 123 -15.71 19.56 -29.67
N ALA A 124 -14.52 19.82 -29.11
CA ALA A 124 -13.51 20.73 -29.65
C ALA A 124 -12.54 20.09 -30.67
N SER A 125 -12.72 18.80 -31.00
CA SER A 125 -11.90 18.04 -31.95
C SER A 125 -12.72 17.57 -33.13
#